data_AF-A0AAD4QJV1-F1
#
_entry.id   AF-A0AAD4QJV1-F1
#
_cell.length_a   1.000
_cell.length_b   1.000
_cell.length_c   1.000
_cell.angle_alpha   90.00
_cell.angle_beta   90.00
_cell.angle_gamma   90.00
#
_symmetry.space_group_name_H-M   'P 1'
#
loop_
_entity.id
_entity.type
_entity.pdbx_description
1 polymer ?
#
loop_
_entity_poly.entity_id
_entity_poly.type
_entity_poly.pdbx_seq_one_letter_code
_entity_poly.pdbx_strand_id
1 'polypeptide(L)'
;MRMRQLGKGQSVMFFAPGEVDRRIRNLIPSEGGPCYRVDVLDILRWAMHETCEDTRHHLPHWAEQGLDHHKRFAAYKLHSWTGNLGTLKGTWLQPESRTLEEMYDPVLDVHGAATGLEINGIPSLRERIERLGMRTLADVRMAEEQEREVNHEIERERQVERPPKVYPAQHVICDVIRAFVRTGILAKSLRYILPLFAPTGIHTALDSVSEWSPSPLATADFAITTTNSNGSEEGQYRHRD
;
A
#
# COMPACT_ATOMS: atom_id res chain seq x y z
N MET A 1 7.06 -6.92 -13.86
CA MET A 1 6.81 -6.85 -15.32
C MET A 1 8.09 -7.18 -16.09
N ARG A 2 8.01 -7.72 -17.32
CA ARG A 2 9.18 -8.00 -18.17
C ARG A 2 9.02 -7.32 -19.53
N MET A 3 9.83 -6.29 -19.80
CA MET A 3 9.79 -5.53 -21.06
C MET A 3 10.55 -6.31 -22.16
N ARG A 4 9.85 -6.83 -23.18
CA ARG A 4 10.45 -7.52 -24.34
C ARG A 4 10.03 -6.79 -25.62
N GLN A 5 10.88 -6.77 -26.65
CA GLN A 5 10.62 -6.13 -27.96
C GLN A 5 10.51 -4.58 -27.97
N LEU A 6 11.13 -3.91 -27.01
CA LEU A 6 11.34 -2.45 -27.05
C LEU A 6 12.04 -2.04 -28.36
N GLY A 7 11.48 -1.05 -29.06
CA GLY A 7 11.97 -0.59 -30.36
C GLY A 7 11.53 -1.43 -31.56
N LYS A 8 10.83 -2.55 -31.34
CA LYS A 8 10.23 -3.40 -32.40
C LYS A 8 8.70 -3.38 -32.29
N GLY A 9 8.11 -2.22 -32.52
CA GLY A 9 6.65 -2.00 -32.45
C GLY A 9 6.13 -1.62 -31.06
N GLN A 10 6.97 -1.65 -30.02
CA GLN A 10 6.66 -1.19 -28.67
C GLN A 10 7.53 -0.01 -28.28
N SER A 11 6.94 0.99 -27.62
CA SER A 11 7.60 2.19 -27.09
C SER A 11 7.37 2.34 -25.59
N VAL A 12 8.24 3.11 -24.94
CA VAL A 12 8.12 3.48 -23.52
C VAL A 12 7.96 4.98 -23.43
N MET A 13 7.07 5.41 -22.54
CA MET A 13 6.83 6.80 -22.19
C MET A 13 6.94 6.93 -20.68
N PHE A 14 7.57 8.01 -20.23
CA PHE A 14 7.76 8.31 -18.82
C PHE A 14 6.74 9.35 -18.39
N PHE A 15 6.14 9.14 -17.22
CA PHE A 15 5.27 10.09 -16.55
C PHE A 15 5.85 10.36 -15.17
N ALA A 16 5.92 11.64 -14.81
CA ALA A 16 6.48 12.07 -13.54
C ALA A 16 5.58 13.17 -12.94
N PRO A 17 5.33 13.16 -11.62
CA PRO A 17 4.73 14.29 -10.93
C PRO A 17 5.57 15.56 -11.10
N GLY A 18 4.94 16.73 -10.95
CA GLY A 18 5.63 18.02 -11.14
C GLY A 18 6.84 18.23 -10.23
N GLU A 19 6.86 17.61 -9.05
CA GLU A 19 8.03 17.63 -8.17
C GLU A 19 9.23 16.87 -8.78
N VAL A 20 8.98 15.66 -9.30
CA VAL A 20 10.01 14.82 -9.92
C VAL A 20 10.54 15.47 -11.19
N ASP A 21 9.67 16.06 -12.03
CA ASP A 21 10.10 16.81 -13.22
C ASP A 21 11.04 17.98 -12.86
N ARG A 22 10.76 18.72 -11.78
CA ARG A 22 11.66 19.78 -11.29
C ARG A 22 13.01 19.20 -10.84
N ARG A 23 13.03 18.09 -10.11
CA ARG A 23 14.28 17.44 -9.67
C ARG A 23 15.11 16.96 -10.86
N ILE A 24 14.48 16.37 -11.87
CA ILE A 24 15.16 15.97 -13.12
C ILE A 24 15.79 17.20 -13.77
N ARG A 25 15.03 18.29 -13.94
CA ARG A 25 15.52 19.53 -14.56
C ARG A 25 16.66 20.21 -13.80
N ASN A 26 16.67 20.13 -12.47
CA ASN A 26 17.75 20.69 -11.66
C ASN A 26 19.12 20.03 -11.92
N LEU A 27 19.13 18.80 -12.44
CA LEU A 27 20.36 18.08 -12.79
C LEU A 27 20.81 18.31 -14.24
N ILE A 28 20.00 19.00 -15.05
CA ILE A 28 20.31 19.29 -16.45
C ILE A 28 21.27 20.49 -16.49
N PRO A 29 22.39 20.43 -17.24
CA PRO A 29 23.30 21.55 -17.38
C PRO A 29 22.61 22.81 -17.93
N SER A 30 22.99 23.98 -17.42
CA SER A 30 22.37 25.30 -17.67
C SER A 30 22.31 25.76 -19.13
N GLU A 31 22.84 24.99 -20.09
CA GLU A 31 22.76 25.26 -21.52
C GLU A 31 21.34 25.02 -22.09
N GLY A 32 20.51 24.26 -21.36
CA GLY A 32 19.08 24.12 -21.63
C GLY A 32 18.28 25.22 -20.94
N GLY A 33 17.92 26.28 -21.69
CA GLY A 33 17.01 27.31 -21.18
C GLY A 33 15.63 26.77 -20.76
N PRO A 34 14.69 27.62 -20.31
CA PRO A 34 13.38 27.19 -19.79
C PRO A 34 12.49 26.40 -20.78
N CYS A 35 12.88 26.32 -22.06
CA CYS A 35 12.22 25.54 -23.11
C CYS A 35 12.88 24.17 -23.36
N TYR A 36 13.87 23.76 -22.56
CA TYR A 36 14.54 22.48 -22.73
C TYR A 36 13.56 21.32 -22.53
N ARG A 37 13.53 20.42 -23.51
CA ARG A 37 12.71 19.21 -23.47
C ARG A 37 13.51 18.09 -22.82
N VAL A 38 13.01 17.58 -21.70
CA VAL A 38 13.60 16.44 -20.97
C VAL A 38 13.71 15.22 -21.90
N ASP A 39 14.92 14.69 -22.03
CA ASP A 39 15.19 13.46 -22.78
C ASP A 39 15.30 12.25 -21.83
N VAL A 40 15.22 11.04 -22.39
CA VAL A 40 15.38 9.78 -21.65
C VAL A 40 16.72 9.75 -20.91
N LEU A 41 17.77 10.32 -21.51
CA LEU A 41 19.08 10.38 -20.89
C LEU A 41 19.09 11.20 -19.59
N ASP A 42 18.30 12.27 -19.51
CA ASP A 42 18.20 13.10 -18.31
C ASP A 42 17.44 12.37 -17.20
N ILE A 43 16.41 11.63 -17.56
CA ILE A 43 15.67 10.77 -16.64
C ILE A 43 16.59 9.69 -16.07
N LEU A 44 17.40 9.05 -16.90
CA LEU A 44 18.35 8.03 -16.44
C LEU A 44 19.44 8.63 -15.54
N ARG A 45 19.97 9.81 -15.87
CA ARG A 45 20.92 10.53 -15.00
C ARG A 45 20.30 10.84 -13.64
N TRP A 46 19.08 11.37 -13.62
CA TRP A 46 18.35 11.64 -12.39
C TRP A 46 18.14 10.37 -11.58
N ALA A 47 17.69 9.27 -12.20
CA ALA A 47 17.47 8.00 -11.50
C ALA A 47 18.77 7.45 -10.87
N MET A 48 19.89 7.53 -11.59
CA MET A 48 21.21 7.14 -11.05
C MET A 48 21.63 8.06 -9.89
N HIS A 49 21.41 9.36 -10.03
CA HIS A 49 21.71 10.34 -8.98
C HIS A 49 20.88 10.06 -7.71
N GLU A 50 19.56 9.90 -7.83
CA GLU A 50 18.69 9.57 -6.68
C GLU A 50 19.10 8.25 -6.05
N THR A 51 19.48 7.24 -6.84
CA THR A 51 19.97 5.96 -6.29
C THR A 51 21.26 6.14 -5.48
N CYS A 52 22.17 6.99 -5.96
CA CYS A 52 23.39 7.34 -5.22
C CYS A 52 23.07 8.11 -3.95
N GLU A 53 22.19 9.11 -4.01
CA GLU A 53 21.77 9.88 -2.82
C GLU A 53 21.05 9.01 -1.81
N ASP A 54 20.17 8.12 -2.26
CA ASP A 54 19.50 7.11 -1.44
C ASP A 54 20.50 6.18 -0.76
N THR A 55 21.50 5.68 -1.49
CA THR A 55 22.59 4.87 -0.92
C THR A 55 23.39 5.65 0.13
N ARG A 56 23.63 6.96 -0.09
CA ARG A 56 24.33 7.83 0.86
C ARG A 56 23.49 8.07 2.10
N HIS A 57 22.18 8.27 1.95
CA HIS A 57 21.23 8.47 3.04
C HIS A 57 21.18 7.26 3.98
N HIS A 58 21.19 6.04 3.44
CA HIS A 58 21.16 4.79 4.21
C HIS A 58 22.53 4.32 4.71
N LEU A 59 23.62 5.00 4.33
CA LEU A 59 24.97 4.57 4.71
C LEU A 59 25.22 4.57 6.24
N PRO A 60 24.72 5.55 7.02
CA PRO A 60 24.87 5.53 8.47
C PRO A 60 24.26 4.28 9.13
N HIS A 61 23.07 3.85 8.69
CA HIS A 61 22.45 2.59 9.15
C HIS A 61 23.33 1.39 8.83
N TRP A 62 23.82 1.30 7.59
CA TRP A 62 24.74 0.24 7.19
C TRP A 62 26.02 0.22 8.06
N ALA A 63 26.54 1.39 8.44
CA ALA A 63 27.71 1.50 9.30
C ALA A 63 27.42 1.00 10.72
N GLU A 64 26.28 1.36 11.31
CA GLU A 64 25.83 0.87 12.62
C GLU A 64 25.64 -0.65 12.61
N GLN A 65 25.02 -1.21 11.56
CA GLN A 65 24.89 -2.66 11.38
C GLN A 65 26.26 -3.34 11.29
N GLY A 66 27.22 -2.74 10.59
CA GLY A 66 28.59 -3.25 10.50
C GLY A 66 29.30 -3.28 11.86
N LEU A 67 29.09 -2.24 12.67
CA LEU A 67 29.61 -2.12 14.03
C LEU A 67 28.96 -3.15 14.97
N ASP A 68 27.64 -3.29 14.96
CA ASP A 68 26.91 -4.29 15.74
C ASP A 68 27.36 -5.71 15.34
N HIS A 69 27.48 -5.99 14.05
CA HIS A 69 28.03 -7.25 13.55
C HIS A 69 29.43 -7.53 14.12
N HIS A 70 30.32 -6.53 14.10
CA HIS A 70 31.68 -6.66 14.63
C HIS A 70 31.66 -7.03 16.13
N LYS A 71 30.85 -6.33 16.93
CA LYS A 71 30.69 -6.60 18.37
C LYS A 71 30.16 -8.01 18.61
N ARG A 72 29.08 -8.39 17.91
CA ARG A 72 28.45 -9.72 18.05
C ARG A 72 29.39 -10.84 17.62
N PHE A 73 30.15 -10.64 16.56
CA PHE A 73 31.11 -11.62 16.06
C PHE A 73 32.30 -11.81 17.03
N ALA A 74 32.78 -10.74 17.65
CA ALA A 74 33.80 -10.82 18.69
C ALA A 74 33.29 -11.61 19.91
N ALA A 75 32.06 -11.33 20.37
CA ALA A 75 31.42 -12.07 21.45
C ALA A 75 31.22 -13.55 21.09
N TYR A 76 30.84 -13.85 19.85
CA TYR A 76 30.72 -15.22 19.34
C TYR A 76 32.05 -15.97 19.37
N LYS A 77 33.16 -15.34 18.92
CA LYS A 77 34.50 -15.96 19.02
C LYS A 77 34.89 -16.24 20.46
N LEU A 78 34.65 -15.29 21.37
CA LEU A 78 34.96 -15.46 22.79
C LEU A 78 34.12 -16.59 23.41
N HIS A 79 32.84 -16.69 23.04
CA HIS A 79 31.98 -17.79 23.45
C HIS A 79 32.48 -19.14 22.90
N SER A 80 32.88 -19.20 21.63
CA SER A 80 33.41 -20.42 21.01
C SER A 80 34.62 -20.98 21.79
N TRP A 81 35.46 -20.11 22.35
CA TRP A 81 36.59 -20.53 23.18
C TRP A 81 36.24 -20.81 24.65
N THR A 82 35.30 -20.08 25.24
CA THR A 82 35.02 -20.14 26.69
C THR A 82 33.78 -20.96 27.06
N GLY A 83 32.89 -21.22 26.11
CA GLY A 83 31.56 -21.81 26.34
C GLY A 83 30.60 -20.94 27.16
N ASN A 84 30.99 -19.71 27.53
CA ASN A 84 30.20 -18.88 28.43
C ASN A 84 29.05 -18.16 27.69
N LEU A 85 27.81 -18.54 27.96
CA LEU A 85 26.62 -17.94 27.35
C LEU A 85 26.38 -16.50 27.83
N GLY A 86 26.87 -16.13 29.02
CA GLY A 86 26.74 -14.77 29.57
C GLY A 86 27.38 -13.71 28.67
N THR A 87 28.52 -14.05 28.04
CA THR A 87 29.20 -13.19 27.07
C THR A 87 28.33 -12.90 25.84
N LEU A 88 27.61 -13.91 25.33
CA LEU A 88 26.69 -13.71 24.21
C LEU A 88 25.51 -12.85 24.62
N LYS A 89 24.86 -13.17 25.76
CA LYS A 89 23.72 -12.40 26.25
C LYS A 89 24.05 -10.93 26.46
N GLY A 90 25.20 -10.63 27.06
CA GLY A 90 25.61 -9.26 27.35
C GLY A 90 25.87 -8.39 26.11
N THR A 91 26.18 -9.00 24.97
CA THR A 91 26.48 -8.27 23.72
C THR A 91 25.35 -8.35 22.69
N TRP A 92 24.59 -9.44 22.65
CA TRP A 92 23.56 -9.67 21.62
C TRP A 92 22.19 -9.13 22.01
N LEU A 93 21.88 -9.04 23.31
CA LEU A 93 20.60 -8.50 23.75
C LEU A 93 20.62 -6.97 23.60
N GLN A 94 19.67 -6.47 22.83
CA GLN A 94 19.42 -5.04 22.65
C GLN A 94 18.18 -4.64 23.45
N PRO A 95 18.13 -3.41 24.00
CA PRO A 95 16.93 -2.91 24.65
C PRO A 95 15.77 -2.87 23.66
N GLU A 96 14.64 -3.48 24.03
CA GLU A 96 13.44 -3.57 23.19
C GLU A 96 12.67 -2.24 23.10
N SER A 97 12.77 -1.41 24.14
CA SER A 97 12.10 -0.11 24.24
C SER A 97 13.07 0.96 24.67
N ARG A 98 12.86 2.19 24.19
CA ARG A 98 13.56 3.41 24.62
C ARG A 98 12.54 4.39 25.17
N THR A 99 12.97 5.31 26.04
CA THR A 99 12.09 6.38 26.50
C THR A 99 11.98 7.49 25.45
N LEU A 100 10.95 8.33 25.55
CA LEU A 100 10.77 9.46 24.64
C LEU A 100 11.92 10.47 24.76
N GLU A 101 12.44 10.67 25.97
CA GLU A 101 13.58 11.53 26.23
C GLU A 101 14.84 10.97 25.54
N GLU A 102 15.08 9.67 25.59
CA GLU A 102 16.22 9.05 24.90
C GLU A 102 16.15 9.17 23.37
N MET A 103 14.95 9.27 22.81
CA MET A 103 14.71 9.39 21.37
C MET A 103 14.74 10.83 20.87
N TYR A 104 14.19 11.76 21.65
CA TYR A 104 13.93 13.14 21.18
C TYR A 104 14.68 14.23 21.95
N ASP A 105 15.46 13.92 23.01
CA ASP A 105 16.23 14.94 23.73
C ASP A 105 17.41 15.44 22.87
N PRO A 106 17.39 16.72 22.42
CA PRO A 106 18.43 17.28 21.56
C PRO A 106 19.80 17.41 22.28
N VAL A 107 19.86 17.20 23.59
CA VAL A 107 21.10 17.27 24.38
C VAL A 107 21.96 15.99 24.21
N LEU A 108 21.43 14.93 23.61
CA LEU A 108 22.08 13.61 23.47
C LEU A 108 22.72 13.34 22.09
N ASP A 109 23.25 14.35 21.39
CA ASP A 109 24.11 14.17 20.18
C ASP A 109 25.44 13.43 20.47
N VAL A 110 25.63 13.01 21.72
CA VAL A 110 26.72 12.13 22.18
C VAL A 110 26.71 10.79 21.42
N HIS A 111 25.56 10.32 20.94
CA HIS A 111 25.46 9.01 20.29
C HIS A 111 26.17 8.99 18.93
N GLY A 112 25.98 10.01 18.07
CA GLY A 112 26.69 10.10 16.79
C GLY A 112 28.21 10.17 16.95
N ALA A 113 28.67 10.92 17.95
CA ALA A 113 30.09 11.02 18.29
C ALA A 113 30.68 9.71 18.84
N ALA A 114 29.93 8.99 19.68
CA ALA A 114 30.34 7.68 20.22
C ALA A 114 30.44 6.62 19.12
N THR A 115 29.43 6.53 18.25
CA THR A 115 29.42 5.62 17.09
C THR A 115 30.58 5.92 16.14
N GLY A 116 30.88 7.20 15.90
CA GLY A 116 32.04 7.62 15.12
C GLY A 116 33.38 7.15 15.72
N LEU A 117 33.54 7.21 17.04
CA LEU A 117 34.74 6.73 17.73
C LEU A 117 34.91 5.20 17.63
N GLU A 118 33.81 4.46 17.73
CA GLU A 118 33.84 2.99 17.62
C GLU A 118 34.10 2.52 16.17
N ILE A 119 33.50 3.18 15.17
CA ILE A 119 33.77 2.92 13.75
C ILE A 119 35.24 3.20 13.43
N ASN A 120 35.80 4.25 14.03
CA ASN A 120 37.22 4.54 13.94
C ASN A 120 38.09 3.38 14.48
N GLY A 121 37.59 2.57 15.41
CA GLY A 121 38.24 1.35 15.90
C GLY A 121 38.25 0.18 14.90
N ILE A 122 37.50 0.26 13.79
CA ILE A 122 37.37 -0.80 12.78
C ILE A 122 37.87 -0.27 11.41
N PRO A 123 39.15 -0.48 11.06
CA PRO A 123 39.77 0.11 9.87
C PRO A 123 39.05 -0.22 8.56
N SER A 124 38.59 -1.46 8.39
CA SER A 124 37.89 -1.91 7.19
C SER A 124 36.52 -1.25 6.99
N LEU A 125 35.84 -0.91 8.09
CA LEU A 125 34.56 -0.21 8.07
C LEU A 125 34.79 1.27 7.73
N ARG A 126 35.76 1.90 8.38
CA ARG A 126 36.18 3.28 8.11
C ARG A 126 36.56 3.49 6.64
N GLU A 127 37.48 2.69 6.11
CA GLU A 127 37.94 2.79 4.72
C GLU A 127 36.77 2.68 3.73
N ARG A 128 35.80 1.82 4.03
CA ARG A 128 34.63 1.64 3.17
C ARG A 128 33.70 2.86 3.20
N ILE A 129 33.48 3.46 4.37
CA ILE A 129 32.67 4.68 4.53
C ILE A 129 33.33 5.85 3.80
N GLU A 130 34.65 6.00 3.95
CA GLU A 130 35.42 7.03 3.26
C GLU A 130 35.35 6.87 1.73
N ARG A 131 35.45 5.63 1.22
CA ARG A 131 35.30 5.35 -0.22
C ARG A 131 33.91 5.66 -0.76
N LEU A 132 32.88 5.52 0.07
CA LEU A 132 31.50 5.87 -0.28
C LEU A 132 31.24 7.39 -0.13
N GLY A 133 32.26 8.15 0.28
CA GLY A 133 32.26 9.61 0.27
C GLY A 133 31.55 10.24 1.47
N MET A 134 31.43 9.53 2.58
CA MET A 134 30.86 10.04 3.83
C MET A 134 31.98 10.47 4.78
N ARG A 135 31.92 11.73 5.23
CA ARG A 135 32.90 12.32 6.15
C ARG A 135 32.39 12.46 7.58
N THR A 136 31.06 12.54 7.73
CA THR A 136 30.38 12.70 9.01
C THR A 136 29.19 11.75 9.01
N LEU A 137 29.03 10.99 10.09
CA LEU A 137 27.83 10.19 10.32
C LEU A 137 26.79 11.12 10.94
N ALA A 138 25.71 11.39 10.21
CA ALA A 138 24.54 12.05 10.78
C ALA A 138 23.80 11.09 11.72
N ASP A 139 23.00 11.64 12.64
CA ASP A 139 22.24 10.84 13.60
C ASP A 139 21.25 9.91 12.88
N VAL A 140 21.44 8.61 13.12
CA VAL A 140 20.78 7.48 12.44
C VAL A 140 19.41 7.18 13.08
N ARG A 141 19.17 7.73 14.27
CA ARG A 141 18.07 7.33 15.15
C ARG A 141 16.69 7.72 14.61
N MET A 142 16.58 8.88 13.98
CA MET A 142 15.31 9.37 13.41
C MET A 142 14.90 8.64 12.13
N ALA A 143 15.86 8.08 11.40
CA ALA A 143 15.58 7.37 10.16
C ALA A 143 15.14 5.90 10.40
N GLU A 144 15.49 5.31 11.57
CA GLU A 144 14.99 3.99 11.97
C GLU A 144 13.45 3.99 12.17
N GLU A 145 12.88 5.09 12.69
CA GLU A 145 11.43 5.26 12.80
C GLU A 145 10.75 5.29 11.42
N GLN A 146 11.38 5.96 10.44
CA GLN A 146 10.88 6.03 9.06
C GLN A 146 10.93 4.68 8.34
N GLU A 147 11.99 3.88 8.54
CA GLU A 147 12.07 2.53 7.93
C GLU A 147 11.04 1.54 8.51
N ARG A 148 10.67 1.68 9.79
CA ARG A 148 9.65 0.83 10.44
C ARG A 148 8.22 1.18 10.02
N GLU A 149 7.92 2.43 9.72
CA GLU A 149 6.61 2.81 9.17
C GLU A 149 6.40 2.28 7.75
N VAL A 150 7.47 2.16 6.95
CA VAL A 150 7.41 1.68 5.55
C VAL A 150 7.18 0.17 5.45
N ASN A 151 7.58 -0.62 6.46
CA ASN A 151 7.45 -2.09 6.47
C ASN A 151 6.13 -2.62 7.06
N HIS A 152 5.05 -1.84 7.10
CA HIS A 152 3.71 -2.40 7.32
C HIS A 152 3.13 -2.87 5.98
N GLU A 153 3.57 -4.03 5.50
CA GLU A 153 2.77 -4.78 4.52
C GLU A 153 1.45 -5.17 5.21
N ILE A 154 0.39 -4.40 4.94
CA ILE A 154 -0.97 -4.71 5.39
C ILE A 154 -1.42 -5.96 4.62
N GLU A 155 -1.15 -7.15 5.17
CA GLU A 155 -1.81 -8.39 4.75
C GLU A 155 -3.30 -8.29 5.10
N ARG A 156 -4.10 -7.84 4.12
CA ARG A 156 -5.54 -7.73 4.25
C ARG A 156 -6.17 -9.12 4.07
N GLU A 157 -6.22 -9.92 5.14
CA GLU A 157 -7.01 -11.15 5.15
C GLU A 157 -8.50 -10.80 5.01
N ARG A 158 -9.06 -11.04 3.82
CA ARG A 158 -10.48 -10.86 3.56
C ARG A 158 -11.25 -12.07 4.08
N GLN A 159 -11.79 -11.99 5.29
CA GLN A 159 -12.80 -12.94 5.75
C GLN A 159 -14.10 -12.71 4.97
N VAL A 160 -14.51 -13.72 4.20
CA VAL A 160 -15.77 -13.67 3.43
C VAL A 160 -16.87 -14.33 4.24
N GLU A 161 -17.67 -13.51 4.92
CA GLU A 161 -18.93 -13.95 5.51
C GLU A 161 -19.98 -14.10 4.39
N ARG A 162 -20.39 -15.34 4.11
CA ARG A 162 -21.43 -15.61 3.10
C ARG A 162 -22.80 -15.66 3.79
N PRO A 163 -23.82 -15.00 3.23
CA PRO A 163 -25.19 -15.15 3.73
C PRO A 163 -25.63 -16.62 3.78
N PRO A 164 -26.62 -16.96 4.64
CA PRO A 164 -27.20 -18.30 4.70
C PRO A 164 -27.67 -18.78 3.32
N LYS A 165 -27.56 -20.09 3.07
CA LYS A 165 -28.05 -20.68 1.81
C LYS A 165 -29.57 -20.59 1.77
N VAL A 166 -30.13 -19.99 0.72
CA VAL A 166 -31.57 -19.90 0.48
C VAL A 166 -31.94 -20.74 -0.75
N TYR A 167 -33.09 -21.41 -0.70
CA TYR A 167 -33.59 -22.18 -1.84
C TYR A 167 -34.18 -21.27 -2.91
N PRO A 168 -33.92 -21.55 -4.20
CA PRO A 168 -34.47 -20.77 -5.31
C PRO A 168 -36.00 -20.90 -5.35
N ALA A 169 -36.69 -19.80 -5.68
CA ALA A 169 -38.11 -19.82 -5.97
C ALA A 169 -38.39 -20.62 -7.25
N GLN A 170 -39.55 -21.27 -7.32
CA GLN A 170 -39.97 -21.96 -8.53
C GLN A 170 -40.41 -20.95 -9.59
N HIS A 171 -39.83 -21.06 -10.79
CA HIS A 171 -40.19 -20.20 -11.92
C HIS A 171 -41.65 -20.43 -12.36
N VAL A 172 -42.45 -19.36 -12.41
CA VAL A 172 -43.86 -19.41 -12.83
C VAL A 172 -44.17 -18.24 -13.76
N ILE A 173 -44.52 -18.57 -15.00
CA ILE A 173 -45.07 -17.61 -15.94
C ILE A 173 -46.58 -17.47 -15.69
N CYS A 174 -47.03 -16.27 -15.34
CA CYS A 174 -48.45 -15.97 -15.14
C CYS A 174 -49.20 -15.82 -16.48
N ASP A 175 -50.49 -16.17 -16.50
CA ASP A 175 -51.37 -16.01 -17.66
C ASP A 175 -51.50 -14.55 -18.13
N VAL A 176 -51.36 -13.58 -17.22
CA VAL A 176 -51.36 -12.15 -17.57
C VAL A 176 -50.19 -11.82 -18.50
N ILE A 177 -49.00 -12.40 -18.25
CA ILE A 177 -47.83 -12.22 -19.12
C ILE A 177 -48.04 -12.93 -20.45
N ARG A 178 -48.59 -14.16 -20.44
CA ARG A 178 -48.93 -14.87 -21.68
C ARG A 178 -49.93 -14.10 -22.54
N ALA A 179 -50.94 -13.50 -21.92
CA ALA A 179 -51.92 -12.66 -22.59
C ALA A 179 -51.29 -11.38 -23.14
N PHE A 180 -50.41 -10.72 -22.38
CA PHE A 180 -49.67 -9.56 -22.84
C PHE A 180 -48.82 -9.87 -24.07
N VAL A 181 -48.05 -10.96 -24.06
CA VAL A 181 -47.25 -11.37 -25.24
C VAL A 181 -48.13 -11.62 -26.47
N ARG A 182 -49.34 -12.16 -26.28
CA ARG A 182 -50.26 -12.47 -27.40
C ARG A 182 -51.05 -11.27 -27.91
N THR A 183 -51.41 -10.34 -27.03
CA THR A 183 -52.38 -9.26 -27.33
C THR A 183 -51.75 -7.88 -27.36
N GLY A 184 -50.54 -7.70 -26.83
CA GLY A 184 -49.88 -6.41 -26.64
C GLY A 184 -50.51 -5.56 -25.52
N ILE A 185 -51.55 -6.04 -24.84
CA ILE A 185 -52.28 -5.27 -23.83
C ILE A 185 -51.89 -5.77 -22.44
N LEU A 186 -51.30 -4.87 -21.64
CA LEU A 186 -50.88 -5.17 -20.27
C LEU A 186 -52.03 -4.85 -19.30
N ALA A 187 -52.66 -5.88 -18.73
CA ALA A 187 -53.59 -5.68 -17.64
C ALA A 187 -52.82 -5.20 -16.40
N LYS A 188 -53.17 -4.02 -15.87
CA LYS A 188 -52.58 -3.46 -14.64
C LYS A 188 -52.99 -4.28 -13.42
N SER A 189 -52.33 -5.41 -13.21
CA SER A 189 -52.48 -6.24 -12.01
C SER A 189 -51.22 -6.14 -11.17
N LEU A 190 -51.33 -5.44 -10.04
CA LEU A 190 -50.26 -5.26 -9.05
C LEU A 190 -49.82 -6.58 -8.39
N ARG A 191 -50.52 -7.69 -8.62
CA ARG A 191 -50.14 -9.01 -8.09
C ARG A 191 -49.08 -9.72 -8.93
N TYR A 192 -49.03 -9.45 -10.23
CA TYR A 192 -48.16 -10.18 -11.16
C TYR A 192 -47.10 -9.28 -11.80
N ILE A 193 -47.32 -7.96 -11.75
CA ILE A 193 -46.44 -6.93 -12.28
C ILE A 193 -46.20 -5.93 -11.17
N LEU A 194 -44.95 -5.78 -10.78
CA LEU A 194 -44.49 -4.96 -9.68
C LEU A 194 -43.57 -3.86 -10.22
N PRO A 195 -43.46 -2.70 -9.55
CA PRO A 195 -42.36 -1.79 -9.82
C PRO A 195 -41.02 -2.48 -9.58
N LEU A 196 -40.08 -2.35 -10.53
CA LEU A 196 -38.79 -3.07 -10.52
C LEU A 196 -38.00 -2.89 -9.21
N PHE A 197 -38.09 -1.70 -8.61
CA PHE A 197 -37.34 -1.32 -7.41
C PHE A 197 -38.13 -1.47 -6.10
N ALA A 198 -39.35 -2.01 -6.14
CA ALA A 198 -40.14 -2.24 -4.92
C ALA A 198 -39.39 -3.12 -3.88
N PRO A 199 -38.67 -4.20 -4.26
CA PRO A 199 -37.99 -5.06 -3.29
C PRO A 199 -36.76 -4.43 -2.62
N THR A 200 -36.14 -3.40 -3.23
CA THR A 200 -34.93 -2.77 -2.70
C THR A 200 -35.23 -1.61 -1.75
N GLY A 201 -36.49 -1.16 -1.68
CA GLY A 201 -36.89 0.01 -0.88
C GLY A 201 -36.45 1.37 -1.47
N ILE A 202 -35.76 1.37 -2.61
CA ILE A 202 -35.22 2.59 -3.26
C ILE A 202 -36.27 3.30 -4.12
N HIS A 203 -37.46 2.72 -4.29
CA HIS A 203 -38.54 3.26 -5.13
C HIS A 203 -38.87 4.73 -4.81
N THR A 204 -38.87 5.12 -3.53
CA THR A 204 -39.17 6.50 -3.10
C THR A 204 -38.10 7.51 -3.53
N ALA A 205 -36.85 7.09 -3.68
CA ALA A 205 -35.77 7.94 -4.19
C ALA A 205 -35.81 8.06 -5.72
N LEU A 206 -36.17 6.99 -6.42
CA LEU A 206 -36.19 6.93 -7.89
C LEU A 206 -37.41 7.62 -8.51
N ASP A 207 -38.54 7.69 -7.81
CA ASP A 207 -39.72 8.46 -8.26
C ASP A 207 -39.43 9.97 -8.41
N SER A 208 -38.36 10.46 -7.77
CA SER A 208 -37.89 11.86 -7.90
C SER A 208 -37.09 12.13 -9.18
N VAL A 209 -36.70 11.09 -9.93
CA VAL A 209 -35.88 11.21 -11.14
C VAL A 209 -36.79 11.16 -12.37
N SER A 210 -36.88 12.27 -13.09
CA SER A 210 -37.77 12.43 -14.25
C SER A 210 -37.51 11.43 -15.39
N GLU A 211 -36.29 10.92 -15.49
CA GLU A 211 -35.86 9.97 -16.53
C GLU A 211 -36.49 8.57 -16.34
N TRP A 212 -36.96 8.25 -15.13
CA TRP A 212 -37.50 6.94 -14.76
C TRP A 212 -39.02 6.99 -14.51
N SER A 213 -39.69 8.03 -15.01
CA SER A 213 -41.15 8.20 -14.91
C SER A 213 -41.84 7.85 -16.24
N PRO A 214 -42.75 6.86 -16.28
CA PRO A 214 -43.18 5.99 -15.18
C PRO A 214 -42.13 4.92 -14.82
N SER A 215 -42.11 4.52 -13.54
CA SER A 215 -41.16 3.52 -13.01
C SER A 215 -41.16 2.24 -13.85
N PRO A 216 -39.98 1.67 -14.17
CA PRO A 216 -39.92 0.40 -14.89
C PRO A 216 -40.62 -0.70 -14.09
N LEU A 217 -41.30 -1.59 -14.81
CA LEU A 217 -42.07 -2.69 -14.25
C LEU A 217 -41.31 -4.01 -14.42
N ALA A 218 -41.45 -4.89 -13.44
CA ALA A 218 -40.93 -6.26 -13.45
C ALA A 218 -42.05 -7.26 -13.19
N THR A 219 -41.86 -8.50 -13.65
CA THR A 219 -42.76 -9.60 -13.28
C THR A 219 -42.50 -10.02 -11.83
N ALA A 220 -43.53 -10.53 -11.15
CA ALA A 220 -43.36 -11.10 -9.81
C ALA A 220 -42.31 -12.23 -9.78
N ASP A 221 -42.23 -13.00 -10.86
CA ASP A 221 -41.24 -14.06 -11.05
C ASP A 221 -39.79 -13.53 -11.16
N PHE A 222 -39.59 -12.37 -11.78
CA PHE A 222 -38.29 -11.70 -11.80
C PHE A 222 -37.94 -11.12 -10.42
N ALA A 223 -38.92 -10.57 -9.71
CA ALA A 223 -38.72 -9.93 -8.41
C ALA A 223 -38.49 -10.94 -7.27
N ILE A 224 -39.03 -12.16 -7.37
CA ILE A 224 -38.99 -13.18 -6.32
C ILE A 224 -38.15 -14.36 -6.79
N THR A 225 -36.86 -14.31 -6.49
CA THR A 225 -35.89 -15.35 -6.92
C THR A 225 -35.61 -16.40 -5.85
N THR A 226 -36.03 -16.16 -4.61
CA THR A 226 -35.82 -17.04 -3.46
C THR A 226 -37.15 -17.37 -2.76
N THR A 227 -37.24 -18.57 -2.19
CA THR A 227 -38.36 -18.90 -1.32
C THR A 227 -38.21 -18.15 0.00
N ASN A 228 -39.26 -17.42 0.42
CA ASN A 228 -39.27 -16.78 1.74
C ASN A 228 -39.11 -17.86 2.81
N SER A 229 -37.93 -18.00 3.40
CA SER A 229 -37.85 -18.47 4.78
C SER A 229 -38.47 -17.36 5.63
N ASN A 230 -39.41 -17.69 6.51
CA ASN A 230 -39.84 -16.81 7.59
C ASN A 230 -38.66 -16.60 8.58
N GLY A 231 -37.58 -16.01 8.10
CA GLY A 231 -36.47 -15.50 8.87
C GLY A 231 -36.56 -13.98 8.81
N SER A 232 -37.23 -13.42 9.80
CA SER A 232 -37.10 -12.02 10.19
C SER A 232 -35.64 -11.73 10.54
N GLU A 233 -34.81 -11.52 9.54
CA GLU A 233 -33.56 -10.78 9.69
C GLU A 233 -33.54 -9.76 8.55
N GLU A 234 -34.09 -8.58 8.88
CA GLU A 234 -33.72 -7.34 8.20
C GLU A 234 -32.19 -7.30 8.14
N GLY A 235 -31.64 -7.54 6.95
CA GLY A 235 -30.27 -7.20 6.63
C GLY A 235 -30.11 -5.69 6.70
N GLN A 236 -30.01 -5.15 7.92
CA GLN A 236 -29.53 -3.80 8.17
C GLN A 236 -28.11 -3.73 7.64
N TYR A 237 -27.97 -3.31 6.38
CA TYR A 237 -26.77 -2.63 5.92
C TYR A 237 -26.65 -1.32 6.71
N ARG A 238 -26.17 -1.42 7.95
CA ARG A 238 -25.64 -0.27 8.68
C ARG A 238 -24.39 0.17 7.94
N HIS A 239 -24.53 1.22 7.13
CA HIS A 239 -23.43 2.14 6.89
C HIS A 239 -22.95 2.63 8.27
N ARG A 240 -21.74 2.22 8.65
CA ARG A 240 -20.98 2.91 9.69
C ARG A 240 -20.27 4.05 8.99
N ASP A 241 -20.58 5.26 9.42
CA ASP A 241 -19.71 6.44 9.30
C ASP A 241 -18.39 6.20 10.05
#